data_AF-A0A087VXX1-F1
#
_entry.id   AF-A0A087VXX1-F1
#
_cell.length_a   1.000
_cell.length_b   1.000
_cell.length_c   1.000
_cell.angle_alpha   90.00
_cell.angle_beta   90.00
_cell.angle_gamma   90.00
#
_symmetry.space_group_name_H-M   'P 1'
#
loop_
_entity.id
_entity.type
_entity.pdbx_description
1 polymer ?
#
loop_
_entity_poly.entity_id
_entity_poly.type
_entity_poly.pdbx_seq_one_letter_code
_entity_poly.pdbx_strand_id
1 'polypeptide(L)'
;MRSSGPNAPPKPSSAFTLYMRHRCSQSNDLISRPFNERRRIISSEWSSLSQEQKQIYYKQAIVERTKYEEEFAEYKKTDEYKDWLAKQEHNKSLSRKKNGKSSSKEPHEDFDSFEDEYSSKFRRIPIFTHEFLEYNRERETSLRHIRKQVTKLDEETALLSKHIDNLAGAETNLEQQIKLAEATLASEESILAKLNKELVVTFSDLPVPNPDVSARSPNKGVERINPNNIESYLSRLAELTSSGHHEALKAKARDRLKAAVQCGTLSVCSI
;
A
#
# COMPACT_ATOMS: atom_id res chain seq x y z
N MET A 1 7.83 -19.17 36.22
CA MET A 1 9.19 -19.02 35.66
C MET A 1 9.10 -18.25 34.35
N ARG A 2 10.03 -17.33 34.04
CA ARG A 2 9.99 -16.54 32.79
C ARG A 2 10.24 -17.48 31.61
N SER A 3 9.27 -17.59 30.71
CA SER A 3 9.29 -18.54 29.58
C SER A 3 10.30 -18.18 28.47
N SER A 4 10.99 -17.04 28.58
CA SER A 4 11.73 -16.42 27.46
C SER A 4 13.20 -16.04 27.77
N GLY A 5 13.75 -16.52 28.88
CA GLY A 5 15.15 -16.30 29.27
C GLY A 5 15.38 -15.16 30.28
N PRO A 6 16.61 -14.98 30.78
CA PRO A 6 16.98 -13.83 31.60
C PRO A 6 16.79 -12.53 30.81
N ASN A 7 16.34 -11.46 31.46
CA ASN A 7 16.04 -10.14 30.88
C ASN A 7 14.95 -10.05 29.79
N ALA A 8 14.30 -11.16 29.42
CA ALA A 8 13.18 -11.09 28.48
C ALA A 8 12.03 -10.21 29.02
N PRO A 9 11.39 -9.38 28.17
CA PRO A 9 10.24 -8.59 28.58
C PRO A 9 9.12 -9.51 29.07
N PRO A 10 8.36 -9.10 30.10
CA PRO A 10 7.26 -9.90 30.64
C PRO A 10 6.09 -9.93 29.65
N LYS A 11 5.40 -11.07 29.56
CA LYS A 11 4.21 -11.20 28.70
C LYS A 11 3.17 -10.11 29.04
N PRO A 12 2.53 -9.50 28.03
CA PRO A 12 1.56 -8.43 28.24
C PRO A 12 0.32 -8.98 28.97
N SER A 13 -0.31 -8.14 29.78
CA SER A 13 -1.49 -8.56 30.56
C SER A 13 -2.75 -8.53 29.70
N SER A 14 -3.63 -9.53 29.83
CA SER A 14 -4.97 -9.48 29.22
C SER A 14 -5.82 -8.36 29.83
N ALA A 15 -6.80 -7.84 29.09
CA ALA A 15 -7.75 -6.82 29.55
C ALA A 15 -8.43 -7.19 30.87
N PHE A 16 -8.80 -8.46 31.05
CA PHE A 16 -9.35 -8.96 32.31
C PHE A 16 -8.33 -8.94 33.45
N THR A 17 -7.06 -9.26 33.19
CA THR A 17 -5.99 -9.22 34.19
C THR A 17 -5.68 -7.78 34.62
N LEU A 18 -5.76 -6.82 33.70
CA LEU A 18 -5.65 -5.39 33.99
C LEU A 18 -6.79 -4.91 34.87
N TYR A 19 -8.03 -5.29 34.54
CA TYR A 19 -9.19 -5.01 35.38
C TYR A 19 -9.08 -5.64 36.76
N MET A 20 -8.64 -6.91 36.83
CA MET A 20 -8.43 -7.61 38.09
C MET A 20 -7.38 -6.90 38.95
N ARG A 21 -6.24 -6.49 38.37
CA ARG A 21 -5.20 -5.71 39.08
C ARG A 21 -5.76 -4.39 39.60
N HIS A 22 -6.50 -3.67 38.76
CA HIS A 22 -7.15 -2.41 39.13
C HIS A 22 -8.16 -2.61 40.28
N ARG A 23 -9.03 -3.62 40.20
CA ARG A 23 -10.00 -3.93 41.26
C ARG A 23 -9.35 -4.39 42.56
N CYS A 24 -8.25 -5.14 42.49
CA CYS A 24 -7.46 -5.48 43.67
C CYS A 24 -6.90 -4.22 44.32
N SER A 25 -6.33 -3.28 43.56
CA SER A 25 -5.78 -2.04 44.12
C SER A 25 -6.83 -1.11 44.77
N GLN A 26 -8.10 -1.26 44.38
CA GLN A 26 -9.21 -0.45 44.89
C GLN A 26 -9.82 -1.01 46.19
N SER A 27 -9.54 -2.27 46.56
CA SER A 27 -10.17 -2.93 47.72
C SER A 27 -9.21 -3.85 48.46
N ASN A 28 -8.83 -3.42 49.67
CA ASN A 28 -8.02 -4.25 50.59
C ASN A 28 -8.76 -5.55 51.00
N ASP A 29 -10.09 -5.53 51.04
CA ASP A 29 -10.90 -6.71 51.34
C ASP A 29 -10.84 -7.77 50.24
N LEU A 30 -10.73 -7.36 48.97
CA LEU A 30 -10.50 -8.31 47.88
C LEU A 30 -9.08 -8.89 47.96
N ILE A 31 -8.09 -8.08 48.32
CA ILE A 31 -6.70 -8.53 48.45
C ILE A 31 -6.55 -9.60 49.54
N SER A 32 -7.26 -9.46 50.67
CA SER A 32 -7.16 -10.42 51.80
C SER A 32 -7.87 -11.75 51.54
N ARG A 33 -8.82 -11.79 50.58
CA ARG A 33 -9.52 -13.03 50.20
C ARG A 33 -8.61 -14.02 49.47
N PRO A 34 -8.90 -15.34 49.58
CA PRO A 34 -8.24 -16.37 48.81
C PRO A 34 -8.31 -16.08 47.30
N PHE A 35 -7.24 -16.39 46.56
CA PHE A 35 -7.13 -16.10 45.13
C PHE A 35 -8.33 -16.59 44.31
N ASN A 36 -8.82 -17.80 44.60
CA ASN A 36 -9.96 -18.40 43.90
C ASN A 36 -11.27 -17.63 44.12
N GLU A 37 -11.49 -17.17 45.35
CA GLU A 37 -12.68 -16.42 45.73
C GLU A 37 -12.64 -15.01 45.12
N ARG A 38 -11.50 -14.33 45.24
CA ARG A 38 -11.25 -13.04 44.59
C ARG A 38 -11.48 -13.10 43.09
N ARG A 39 -10.89 -14.10 42.42
CA ARG A 39 -11.04 -14.28 40.97
C ARG A 39 -12.49 -14.51 40.57
N ARG A 40 -13.27 -15.28 41.36
CA ARG A 40 -14.69 -15.52 41.09
C ARG A 40 -15.51 -14.22 41.21
N ILE A 41 -15.28 -13.43 42.26
CA ILE A 41 -15.96 -12.14 42.46
C ILE A 41 -15.65 -11.19 41.29
N ILE A 42 -14.38 -11.00 40.98
CA ILE A 42 -13.93 -10.09 39.90
C ILE A 42 -14.39 -10.58 38.53
N SER A 43 -14.42 -11.90 38.29
CA SER A 43 -14.97 -12.46 37.05
C SER A 43 -16.46 -12.18 36.90
N SER A 44 -17.23 -12.28 37.98
CA SER A 44 -18.65 -11.92 37.96
C SER A 44 -18.84 -10.44 37.66
N GLU A 45 -18.08 -9.57 38.32
CA GLU A 45 -18.13 -8.12 38.08
C GLU A 45 -17.75 -7.77 36.64
N TRP A 46 -16.69 -8.39 36.12
CA TRP A 46 -16.26 -8.20 34.74
C TRP A 46 -17.34 -8.58 33.74
N SER A 47 -18.01 -9.71 33.93
CA SER A 47 -19.12 -10.12 33.05
C SER A 47 -20.26 -9.09 33.06
N SER A 48 -20.54 -8.48 34.21
CA SER A 48 -21.58 -7.45 34.38
C SER A 48 -21.20 -6.04 33.90
N LEU A 49 -19.92 -5.76 33.57
CA LEU A 49 -19.53 -4.46 33.03
C LEU A 49 -20.08 -4.23 31.62
N SER A 50 -20.39 -2.96 31.32
CA SER A 50 -20.79 -2.54 29.98
C SER A 50 -19.64 -2.68 28.98
N GLN A 51 -19.97 -2.75 27.69
CA GLN A 51 -18.96 -2.83 26.63
C GLN A 51 -18.01 -1.62 26.65
N GLU A 52 -18.53 -0.42 26.94
CA GLU A 52 -17.74 0.81 27.04
C GLU A 52 -16.71 0.76 28.18
N GLN A 53 -17.10 0.23 29.34
CA GLN A 53 -16.21 0.06 30.49
C GLN A 53 -15.13 -0.99 30.21
N LYS A 54 -15.48 -2.09 29.54
CA LYS A 54 -14.51 -3.11 29.09
C LYS A 54 -13.56 -2.55 28.03
N GLN A 55 -14.05 -1.67 27.15
CA GLN A 55 -13.26 -1.08 26.06
C GLN A 55 -12.03 -0.32 26.55
N ILE A 56 -12.09 0.32 27.72
CA ILE A 56 -10.94 1.01 28.32
C ILE A 56 -9.80 0.01 28.57
N TYR A 57 -10.11 -1.15 29.15
CA TYR A 57 -9.13 -2.19 29.44
C TYR A 57 -8.68 -2.92 28.18
N TYR A 58 -9.54 -3.08 27.17
CA TYR A 58 -9.13 -3.60 25.87
C TYR A 58 -8.11 -2.67 25.19
N LYS A 59 -8.35 -1.35 25.20
CA LYS A 59 -7.39 -0.37 24.68
C LYS A 59 -6.06 -0.44 25.44
N GLN A 60 -6.09 -0.51 26.78
CA GLN A 60 -4.87 -0.65 27.59
C GLN A 60 -4.12 -1.96 27.31
N ALA A 61 -4.82 -3.08 27.15
CA ALA A 61 -4.20 -4.37 26.81
C ALA A 61 -3.55 -4.36 25.42
N ILE A 62 -4.16 -3.66 24.44
CA ILE A 62 -3.56 -3.47 23.12
C ILE A 62 -2.27 -2.66 23.25
N VAL A 63 -2.26 -1.56 24.00
CA VAL A 63 -1.06 -0.74 24.21
C VAL A 63 0.06 -1.54 24.90
N GLU A 64 -0.24 -2.30 25.96
CA GLU A 64 0.76 -3.16 26.61
C GLU A 64 1.29 -4.24 25.66
N ARG A 65 0.42 -4.81 24.82
CA ARG A 65 0.81 -5.80 23.82
C ARG A 65 1.72 -5.20 22.75
N THR A 66 1.38 -4.05 22.20
CA THR A 66 2.22 -3.37 21.20
C THR A 66 3.59 -3.04 21.77
N LYS A 67 3.65 -2.48 22.99
CA LYS A 67 4.92 -2.22 23.68
C LYS A 67 5.75 -3.48 23.91
N TYR A 68 5.12 -4.58 24.32
CA TYR A 68 5.80 -5.86 24.46
C TYR A 68 6.33 -6.38 23.12
N GLU A 69 5.56 -6.26 22.03
CA GLU A 69 5.99 -6.70 20.71
C GLU A 69 7.24 -5.93 20.23
N GLU A 70 7.30 -4.62 20.49
CA GLU A 70 8.47 -3.77 20.23
C GLU A 70 9.68 -4.17 21.09
N GLU A 71 9.53 -4.20 22.42
CA GLU A 71 10.62 -4.59 23.35
C GLU A 71 11.12 -6.01 23.08
N PHE A 72 10.22 -6.93 22.73
CA PHE A 72 10.58 -8.31 22.42
C PHE A 72 11.28 -8.42 21.05
N ALA A 73 10.94 -7.57 20.07
CA ALA A 73 11.65 -7.50 18.81
C ALA A 73 13.09 -6.97 18.98
N GLU A 74 13.31 -6.05 19.91
CA GLU A 74 14.64 -5.58 20.30
C GLU A 74 15.42 -6.65 21.06
N TYR A 75 14.78 -7.31 22.04
CA TYR A 75 15.39 -8.42 22.78
C TYR A 75 15.85 -9.55 21.84
N LYS A 76 15.08 -9.88 20.79
CA LYS A 76 15.47 -10.86 19.77
C LYS A 76 16.77 -10.53 19.04
N LYS A 77 17.14 -9.25 18.94
CA LYS A 77 18.39 -8.80 18.28
C LYS A 77 19.60 -8.87 19.22
N THR A 78 19.37 -8.96 20.53
CA THR A 78 20.41 -8.93 21.57
C THR A 78 21.14 -10.28 21.63
N ASP A 79 22.44 -10.26 21.95
CA ASP A 79 23.25 -11.48 22.07
C ASP A 79 22.76 -12.40 23.21
N GLU A 80 22.12 -11.84 24.23
CA GLU A 80 21.45 -12.57 25.32
C GLU A 80 20.38 -13.56 24.81
N TYR A 81 19.61 -13.17 23.77
CA TYR A 81 18.60 -14.05 23.17
C TYR A 81 19.24 -15.20 22.39
N LYS A 82 20.36 -14.96 21.71
CA LYS A 82 21.13 -15.99 21.00
C LYS A 82 21.74 -16.99 22.00
N ASP A 83 22.31 -16.49 23.10
CA ASP A 83 22.85 -17.32 24.18
C ASP A 83 21.77 -18.16 24.87
N TRP A 84 20.57 -17.60 25.03
CA TRP A 84 19.42 -18.33 25.56
C TRP A 84 18.95 -19.45 24.62
N LEU A 85 18.88 -19.19 23.30
CA LEU A 85 18.57 -20.22 22.30
C LEU A 85 19.63 -21.33 22.27
N ALA A 86 20.91 -20.98 22.33
CA ALA A 86 22.01 -21.95 22.40
C ALA A 86 21.92 -22.82 23.67
N LYS A 87 21.58 -22.23 24.83
CA LYS A 87 21.33 -22.96 26.09
C LYS A 87 20.12 -23.88 26.00
N GLN A 88 19.03 -23.45 25.37
CA GLN A 88 17.83 -24.27 25.15
C GLN A 88 18.13 -25.49 24.27
N GLU A 89 18.83 -25.28 23.14
CA GLU A 89 19.22 -26.37 22.23
C GLU A 89 20.19 -27.35 22.92
N HIS A 90 21.16 -26.83 23.66
CA HIS A 90 22.06 -27.66 24.47
C HIS A 90 21.28 -28.50 25.50
N ASN A 91 20.33 -27.91 26.23
CA ASN A 91 19.54 -28.63 27.23
C ASN A 91 18.58 -29.68 26.60
N LYS A 92 18.03 -29.38 25.42
CA LYS A 92 17.20 -30.32 24.62
C LYS A 92 18.02 -31.48 24.06
N SER A 93 19.27 -31.22 23.66
CA SER A 93 20.20 -32.27 23.22
C SER A 93 20.61 -33.20 24.38
N LEU A 94 20.75 -32.65 25.59
CA LEU A 94 21.03 -33.41 26.81
C LEU A 94 19.84 -34.25 27.27
N SER A 95 18.60 -33.76 27.16
CA SER A 95 17.40 -34.54 27.50
C SER A 95 17.16 -35.69 26.52
N ARG A 96 17.45 -35.50 25.23
CA ARG A 96 17.41 -36.56 24.20
C ARG A 96 18.43 -37.67 24.45
N LYS A 97 19.61 -37.36 24.99
CA LYS A 97 20.61 -38.37 25.39
C LYS A 97 20.24 -39.14 26.67
N LYS A 98 19.38 -38.59 27.54
CA LYS A 98 18.98 -39.22 28.81
C LYS A 98 17.75 -40.13 28.71
N ASN A 99 16.84 -39.91 27.76
CA ASN A 99 15.56 -40.63 27.69
C ASN A 99 15.53 -41.76 26.65
N GLY A 100 16.52 -42.64 26.70
CA GLY A 100 16.51 -43.95 26.04
C GLY A 100 15.89 -45.08 26.88
N LYS A 101 14.94 -44.78 27.79
CA LYS A 101 14.12 -45.80 28.46
C LYS A 101 12.91 -45.18 29.19
N SER A 102 11.73 -45.51 28.68
CA SER A 102 10.40 -45.58 29.33
C SER A 102 9.84 -44.39 30.13
N SER A 103 8.61 -44.03 29.72
CA SER A 103 7.54 -43.38 30.49
C SER A 103 7.73 -41.90 30.83
N SER A 104 6.78 -41.08 30.37
CA SER A 104 5.72 -40.51 31.23
C SER A 104 5.22 -39.16 30.72
N LYS A 105 3.91 -38.96 30.88
CA LYS A 105 3.24 -37.71 31.29
C LYS A 105 3.78 -36.43 30.67
N GLU A 106 3.06 -35.95 29.66
CA GLU A 106 3.16 -34.56 29.25
C GLU A 106 2.75 -33.64 30.42
N PRO A 107 3.57 -32.64 30.78
CA PRO A 107 3.18 -31.59 31.69
C PRO A 107 2.09 -30.75 31.02
N HIS A 108 0.98 -30.58 31.72
CA HIS A 108 -0.08 -29.63 31.38
C HIS A 108 0.54 -28.22 31.42
N GLU A 109 0.99 -27.71 30.28
CA GLU A 109 1.22 -26.28 30.13
C GLU A 109 -0.16 -25.63 30.13
N ASP A 110 -0.50 -24.95 31.23
CA ASP A 110 -1.67 -24.08 31.33
C ASP A 110 -1.47 -22.88 30.38
N PHE A 111 -1.66 -23.16 29.10
CA PHE A 111 -1.96 -22.19 28.08
C PHE A 111 -3.43 -21.84 28.27
N ASP A 112 -3.69 -20.79 29.07
CA ASP A 112 -5.03 -20.20 29.24
C ASP A 112 -5.41 -19.52 27.90
N SER A 113 -5.71 -20.36 26.91
CA SER A 113 -6.35 -19.98 25.67
C SER A 113 -7.84 -19.87 25.95
N PHE A 114 -8.27 -18.62 25.96
CA PHE A 114 -9.55 -18.20 25.42
C PHE A 114 -10.09 -19.21 24.39
N GLU A 115 -11.33 -19.66 24.61
CA GLU A 115 -12.08 -20.73 23.93
C GLU A 115 -11.80 -22.16 24.39
N ASP A 116 -12.55 -22.63 25.40
CA ASP A 116 -12.93 -24.04 25.38
C ASP A 116 -14.19 -24.39 26.18
N GLU A 117 -15.30 -23.72 25.85
CA GLU A 117 -16.63 -24.29 26.13
C GLU A 117 -16.78 -25.67 25.43
N TYR A 118 -16.04 -25.89 24.33
CA TYR A 118 -15.97 -27.15 23.60
C TYR A 118 -15.13 -28.26 24.29
N SER A 119 -13.96 -27.98 24.89
CA SER A 119 -13.20 -28.97 25.71
C SER A 119 -13.99 -29.33 26.94
N SER A 120 -14.69 -28.37 27.53
CA SER A 120 -15.41 -28.60 28.77
C SER A 120 -16.57 -29.58 28.58
N LYS A 121 -17.09 -29.73 27.34
CA LYS A 121 -17.91 -30.88 26.92
C LYS A 121 -17.08 -32.13 26.60
N PHE A 122 -15.98 -31.98 25.87
CA PHE A 122 -15.10 -33.10 25.49
C PHE A 122 -14.55 -33.90 26.68
N ARG A 123 -14.20 -33.24 27.79
CA ARG A 123 -13.70 -33.90 29.02
C ARG A 123 -14.79 -34.69 29.77
N ARG A 124 -16.05 -34.66 29.34
CA ARG A 124 -17.20 -35.29 30.00
C ARG A 124 -17.89 -36.41 29.21
N ILE A 125 -17.47 -36.69 27.98
CA ILE A 125 -18.09 -37.75 27.16
C ILE A 125 -17.20 -39.01 27.25
N PRO A 126 -17.67 -40.11 27.86
CA PRO A 126 -16.90 -41.35 27.93
C PRO A 126 -16.65 -41.94 26.53
N ILE A 127 -15.47 -42.53 26.33
CA ILE A 127 -15.10 -43.20 25.07
C ILE A 127 -16.09 -44.31 24.71
N PHE A 128 -16.35 -44.49 23.41
CA PHE A 128 -17.26 -45.51 22.86
C PHE A 128 -18.75 -45.38 23.26
N THR A 129 -19.18 -44.21 23.74
CA THR A 129 -20.60 -43.90 23.91
C THR A 129 -21.25 -43.45 22.59
N HIS A 130 -22.58 -43.55 22.48
CA HIS A 130 -23.32 -43.01 21.32
C HIS A 130 -23.02 -41.52 21.11
N GLU A 131 -23.00 -40.74 22.20
CA GLU A 131 -22.66 -39.31 22.19
C GLU A 131 -21.24 -39.06 21.69
N PHE A 132 -20.26 -39.89 22.07
CA PHE A 132 -18.89 -39.81 21.57
C PHE A 132 -18.80 -40.07 20.07
N LEU A 133 -19.47 -41.11 19.58
CA LEU A 133 -19.45 -41.47 18.16
C LEU A 133 -20.12 -40.40 17.29
N GLU A 134 -21.24 -39.85 17.74
CA GLU A 134 -21.97 -38.80 17.03
C GLU A 134 -21.17 -37.48 17.00
N TYR A 135 -20.60 -37.08 18.14
CA TYR A 135 -19.70 -35.92 18.22
C TYR A 135 -18.47 -36.06 17.32
N ASN A 136 -17.84 -37.24 17.29
CA ASN A 136 -16.69 -37.48 16.43
C ASN A 136 -17.09 -37.38 14.94
N ARG A 137 -18.23 -37.96 14.57
CA ARG A 137 -18.79 -37.85 13.23
C ARG A 137 -19.04 -36.39 12.83
N GLU A 138 -19.66 -35.59 13.69
CA GLU A 138 -19.91 -34.16 13.46
C GLU A 138 -18.62 -33.34 13.37
N ARG A 139 -17.67 -33.59 14.26
CA ARG A 139 -16.35 -32.96 14.20
C ARG A 139 -15.65 -33.29 12.88
N GLU A 140 -15.70 -34.54 12.44
CA GLU A 140 -15.12 -34.96 11.17
C GLU A 140 -15.84 -34.34 9.96
N THR A 141 -17.16 -34.15 9.99
CA THR A 141 -17.88 -33.42 8.92
C THR A 141 -17.51 -31.94 8.92
N SER A 142 -17.41 -31.29 10.08
CA SER A 142 -16.94 -29.91 10.20
C SER A 142 -15.50 -29.75 9.70
N LEU A 143 -14.59 -30.65 10.07
CA LEU A 143 -13.20 -30.62 9.60
C LEU A 143 -13.12 -30.82 8.08
N ARG A 144 -13.91 -31.73 7.51
CA ARG A 144 -14.01 -31.89 6.04
C ARG A 144 -14.52 -30.62 5.38
N HIS A 145 -15.53 -29.98 5.95
CA HIS A 145 -16.08 -28.73 5.42
C HIS A 145 -15.04 -27.60 5.46
N ILE A 146 -14.35 -27.41 6.59
CA ILE A 146 -13.29 -26.39 6.75
C ILE A 146 -12.16 -26.65 5.76
N ARG A 147 -11.68 -27.89 5.63
CA ARG A 147 -10.64 -28.25 4.65
C ARG A 147 -11.06 -27.89 3.23
N LYS A 148 -12.31 -28.15 2.86
CA LYS A 148 -12.86 -27.76 1.54
C LYS A 148 -12.91 -26.24 1.35
N GLN A 149 -13.29 -25.49 2.39
CA GLN A 149 -13.28 -24.02 2.34
C GLN A 149 -11.86 -23.47 2.19
N VAL A 150 -10.88 -24.02 2.92
CA VAL A 150 -9.46 -23.64 2.79
C VAL A 150 -8.98 -23.85 1.36
N THR A 151 -9.21 -25.03 0.77
CA THR A 151 -8.83 -25.28 -0.63
C THR A 151 -9.48 -24.29 -1.60
N LYS A 152 -10.76 -23.96 -1.41
CA LYS A 152 -11.44 -22.97 -2.26
C LYS A 152 -10.82 -21.58 -2.14
N LEU A 153 -10.50 -21.14 -0.92
CA LEU A 153 -9.86 -19.84 -0.69
C LEU A 153 -8.43 -19.80 -1.25
N ASP A 154 -7.70 -20.91 -1.16
CA ASP A 154 -6.37 -21.04 -1.77
C ASP A 154 -6.45 -20.92 -3.30
N GLU A 155 -7.43 -21.56 -3.93
CA GLU A 155 -7.71 -21.44 -5.37
C GLU A 155 -8.08 -20.00 -5.78
N GLU A 156 -8.99 -19.36 -5.03
CA GLU A 156 -9.37 -17.95 -5.26
C GLU A 156 -8.18 -17.01 -5.12
N THR A 157 -7.32 -17.24 -4.11
CA THR A 157 -6.11 -16.44 -3.89
C THR A 157 -5.11 -16.60 -5.03
N ALA A 158 -4.93 -17.83 -5.54
CA ALA A 158 -4.06 -18.08 -6.69
C ALA A 158 -4.56 -17.39 -7.97
N LEU A 159 -5.88 -17.38 -8.19
CA LEU A 159 -6.50 -16.66 -9.31
C LEU A 159 -6.31 -15.15 -9.20
N LEU A 160 -6.54 -14.58 -8.00
CA LEU A 160 -6.33 -13.15 -7.76
C LEU A 160 -4.87 -12.75 -7.94
N SER A 161 -3.92 -13.54 -7.44
CA SER A 161 -2.48 -13.32 -7.65
C SER A 161 -2.15 -13.23 -9.14
N LYS A 162 -2.66 -14.17 -9.94
CA LYS A 162 -2.45 -14.15 -11.40
C LYS A 162 -3.06 -12.91 -12.06
N HIS A 163 -4.21 -12.43 -11.59
CA HIS A 163 -4.81 -11.20 -12.11
C HIS A 163 -3.97 -9.98 -11.78
N ILE A 164 -3.42 -9.90 -10.57
CA ILE A 164 -2.48 -8.85 -10.15
C ILE A 164 -1.25 -8.85 -11.06
N ASP A 165 -0.65 -10.03 -11.31
CA ASP A 165 0.51 -10.14 -12.20
C ASP A 165 0.20 -9.67 -13.63
N ASN A 166 -0.97 -10.04 -14.16
CA ASN A 166 -1.40 -9.58 -15.47
C ASN A 166 -1.61 -8.06 -15.53
N LEU A 167 -2.22 -7.47 -14.49
CA LEU A 167 -2.43 -6.02 -14.40
C LEU A 167 -1.11 -5.28 -14.27
N ALA A 168 -0.17 -5.76 -13.44
CA ALA A 168 1.17 -5.19 -13.34
C ALA A 168 1.91 -5.25 -14.69
N GLY A 169 1.75 -6.35 -15.44
CA GLY A 169 2.26 -6.46 -16.80
C GLY A 169 1.63 -5.45 -17.76
N ALA A 170 0.33 -5.19 -17.66
CA ALA A 170 -0.34 -4.18 -18.48
C ALA A 170 0.10 -2.75 -18.11
N GLU A 171 0.23 -2.46 -16.82
CA GLU A 171 0.69 -1.18 -16.28
C GLU A 171 2.10 -0.84 -16.80
N THR A 172 3.05 -1.76 -16.67
CA THR A 172 4.43 -1.57 -17.17
C THR A 172 4.49 -1.35 -18.68
N ASN A 173 3.63 -2.02 -19.47
CA ASN A 173 3.54 -1.79 -20.91
C ASN A 173 2.96 -0.40 -21.23
N LEU A 174 1.94 0.05 -20.52
CA LEU A 174 1.36 1.37 -20.69
C LEU A 174 2.34 2.48 -20.29
N GLU A 175 3.07 2.31 -19.19
CA GLU A 175 4.13 3.24 -18.78
C GLU A 175 5.19 3.39 -19.87
N GLN A 176 5.61 2.28 -20.51
CA GLN A 176 6.55 2.33 -21.62
C GLN A 176 5.97 3.05 -22.83
N GLN A 177 4.70 2.82 -23.17
CA GLN A 177 4.03 3.52 -24.27
C GLN A 177 3.92 5.02 -24.02
N ILE A 178 3.56 5.43 -22.79
CA ILE A 178 3.51 6.85 -22.39
C ILE A 178 4.88 7.48 -22.55
N LYS A 179 5.93 6.83 -22.01
CA LYS A 179 7.30 7.34 -22.12
C LYS A 179 7.77 7.49 -23.57
N LEU A 180 7.41 6.55 -24.44
CA LEU A 180 7.70 6.66 -25.87
C LEU A 180 6.93 7.82 -26.52
N ALA A 181 5.64 7.96 -26.21
CA ALA A 181 4.80 9.05 -26.72
C ALA A 181 5.29 10.43 -26.28
N GLU A 182 5.72 10.56 -25.02
CA GLU A 182 6.33 11.80 -24.50
C GLU A 182 7.64 12.13 -25.22
N ALA A 183 8.49 11.13 -25.48
CA ALA A 183 9.73 11.32 -26.23
C ALA A 183 9.47 11.75 -27.68
N THR A 184 8.47 11.17 -28.35
CA THR A 184 8.07 11.59 -29.70
C THR A 184 7.51 13.01 -29.70
N LEU A 185 6.63 13.34 -28.75
CA LEU A 185 6.04 14.68 -28.63
C LEU A 185 7.12 15.74 -28.39
N ALA A 186 8.06 15.49 -27.47
CA ALA A 186 9.17 16.40 -27.21
C ALA A 186 10.04 16.63 -28.45
N SER A 187 10.23 15.60 -29.29
CA SER A 187 10.95 15.72 -30.55
C SER A 187 10.19 16.57 -31.58
N GLU A 188 8.87 16.39 -31.70
CA GLU A 188 8.00 17.17 -32.58
C GLU A 188 7.91 18.63 -32.12
N GLU A 189 7.76 18.89 -30.82
CA GLU A 189 7.77 20.23 -30.24
C GLU A 189 9.08 20.97 -30.52
N SER A 190 10.22 20.26 -30.44
CA SER A 190 11.53 20.81 -30.79
C SER A 190 11.61 21.20 -32.28
N ILE A 191 11.08 20.34 -33.16
CA ILE A 191 10.99 20.61 -34.60
C ILE A 191 10.09 21.83 -34.87
N LEU A 192 8.91 21.89 -34.26
CA LEU A 192 7.98 23.01 -34.40
C LEU A 192 8.58 24.32 -33.86
N ALA A 193 9.26 24.29 -32.71
CA ALA A 193 9.93 25.45 -32.15
C ALA A 193 11.04 25.96 -33.08
N LYS A 194 11.81 25.05 -33.67
CA LYS A 194 12.83 25.40 -34.68
C LYS A 194 12.18 26.04 -35.91
N LEU A 195 11.15 25.42 -36.47
CA LEU A 195 10.43 25.94 -37.65
C LEU A 195 9.84 27.33 -37.38
N ASN A 196 9.18 27.51 -36.23
CA ASN A 196 8.61 28.79 -35.82
C ASN A 196 9.67 29.90 -35.75
N LYS A 197 10.86 29.59 -35.19
CA LYS A 197 11.98 30.53 -35.16
C LYS A 197 12.46 30.89 -36.56
N GLU A 198 12.59 29.92 -37.45
CA GLU A 198 13.01 30.13 -38.84
C GLU A 198 11.98 30.96 -39.64
N LEU A 199 10.69 30.73 -39.41
CA LEU A 199 9.60 31.50 -40.03
C LEU A 199 9.60 32.97 -39.58
N VAL A 200 9.76 33.22 -38.27
CA VAL A 200 9.89 34.58 -37.73
C VAL A 200 11.07 35.31 -38.37
N VAL A 201 12.22 34.64 -38.51
CA VAL A 201 13.39 35.22 -39.18
C VAL A 201 13.08 35.52 -40.66
N THR A 202 12.52 34.55 -41.38
CA THR A 202 12.22 34.65 -42.82
C THR A 202 11.28 35.81 -43.17
N PHE A 203 10.27 36.04 -42.33
CA PHE A 203 9.21 37.02 -42.57
C PHE A 203 9.31 38.31 -41.74
N SER A 204 10.34 38.48 -40.91
CA SER A 204 10.54 39.66 -40.03
C SER A 204 10.38 41.02 -40.74
N ASP A 205 10.88 41.14 -41.98
CA ASP A 205 10.81 42.37 -42.77
C ASP A 205 9.59 42.46 -43.70
N LEU A 206 8.66 41.52 -43.65
CA LEU A 206 7.46 41.52 -44.48
C LEU A 206 6.23 41.90 -43.64
N PRO A 207 5.79 43.16 -43.65
CA PRO A 207 4.58 43.54 -42.92
C PRO A 207 3.32 43.24 -43.76
N VAL A 208 2.24 42.79 -43.12
CA VAL A 208 0.93 42.50 -43.75
C VAL A 208 -0.16 43.47 -43.27
N PRO A 209 -1.09 43.92 -44.13
CA PRO A 209 -2.20 44.77 -43.74
C PRO A 209 -3.11 44.14 -42.65
N ASN A 210 -3.29 44.86 -41.55
CA ASN A 210 -4.12 44.45 -40.42
C ASN A 210 -5.59 44.88 -40.64
N PRO A 211 -6.58 43.96 -40.56
CA PRO A 211 -8.00 44.30 -40.71
C PRO A 211 -8.58 45.12 -39.53
N ASP A 212 -7.98 45.08 -38.34
CA ASP A 212 -8.61 45.57 -37.09
C ASP A 212 -8.40 47.07 -36.78
N VAL A 213 -8.00 47.86 -37.79
CA VAL A 213 -7.62 49.26 -37.57
C VAL A 213 -8.69 50.21 -38.10
N SER A 214 -9.56 50.65 -37.18
CA SER A 214 -10.38 51.84 -37.37
C SER A 214 -9.50 53.03 -37.80
N ALA A 215 -9.96 53.80 -38.78
CA ALA A 215 -9.25 54.81 -39.58
C ALA A 215 -8.63 56.02 -38.81
N ARG A 216 -8.36 55.93 -37.51
CA ARG A 216 -7.88 57.03 -36.65
C ARG A 216 -6.41 56.96 -36.22
N SER A 217 -5.63 55.95 -36.62
CA SER A 217 -4.19 55.91 -36.28
C SER A 217 -3.31 55.35 -37.40
N PRO A 218 -2.50 56.19 -38.10
CA PRO A 218 -1.72 55.78 -39.27
C PRO A 218 -0.54 54.84 -38.96
N ASN A 219 -0.17 54.67 -37.68
CA ASN A 219 0.99 53.85 -37.28
C ASN A 219 0.63 52.41 -36.84
N LYS A 220 -0.65 51.98 -36.95
CA LYS A 220 -1.11 50.63 -36.54
C LYS A 220 -1.60 49.73 -37.69
N GLY A 221 -1.59 50.19 -38.95
CA GLY A 221 -2.22 49.50 -40.09
C GLY A 221 -1.53 48.23 -40.61
N VAL A 222 -0.40 47.83 -40.03
CA VAL A 222 0.44 46.74 -40.57
C VAL A 222 0.91 45.83 -39.43
N GLU A 223 0.62 44.55 -39.55
CA GLU A 223 1.04 43.49 -38.65
C GLU A 223 2.40 42.92 -39.10
N ARG A 224 3.25 42.61 -38.12
CA ARG A 224 4.54 41.93 -38.33
C ARG A 224 4.55 40.61 -37.58
N ILE A 225 5.25 39.63 -38.14
CA ILE A 225 5.44 38.34 -37.49
C ILE A 225 6.28 38.50 -36.21
N ASN A 226 5.88 37.78 -35.16
CA ASN A 226 6.55 37.64 -33.88
C ASN A 226 6.23 36.24 -33.31
N PRO A 227 6.94 35.78 -32.27
CA PRO A 227 6.76 34.43 -31.73
C PRO A 227 5.33 34.09 -31.24
N ASN A 228 4.52 35.10 -30.93
CA ASN A 228 3.19 34.93 -30.36
C ASN A 228 2.05 35.06 -31.39
N ASN A 229 2.34 35.46 -32.63
CA ASN A 229 1.34 35.67 -33.68
C ASN A 229 1.68 34.97 -35.01
N ILE A 230 2.54 33.96 -34.99
CA ILE A 230 3.00 33.24 -36.19
C ILE A 230 1.81 32.72 -37.00
N GLU A 231 0.89 32.02 -36.34
CA GLU A 231 -0.26 31.39 -37.00
C GLU A 231 -1.26 32.41 -37.55
N SER A 232 -1.59 33.47 -36.79
CA SER A 232 -2.48 34.54 -37.28
C SER A 232 -1.86 35.31 -38.44
N TYR A 233 -0.57 35.66 -38.35
CA TYR A 233 0.17 36.35 -39.40
C TYR A 233 0.23 35.51 -40.69
N LEU A 234 0.55 34.21 -40.59
CA LEU A 234 0.63 33.32 -41.76
C LEU A 234 -0.75 33.07 -42.37
N SER A 235 -1.78 32.91 -41.55
CA SER A 235 -3.16 32.78 -42.04
C SER A 235 -3.59 34.04 -42.81
N ARG A 236 -3.25 35.22 -42.30
CA ARG A 236 -3.52 36.50 -42.96
C ARG A 236 -2.74 36.65 -44.25
N LEU A 237 -1.45 36.29 -44.25
CA LEU A 237 -0.62 36.29 -45.46
C LEU A 237 -1.21 35.34 -46.52
N ALA A 238 -1.66 34.15 -46.12
CA ALA A 238 -2.31 33.18 -47.02
C ALA A 238 -3.62 33.72 -47.62
N GLU A 239 -4.46 34.37 -46.80
CA GLU A 239 -5.70 35.02 -47.25
C GLU A 239 -5.42 36.12 -48.29
N LEU A 240 -4.49 37.04 -47.97
CA LEU A 240 -4.14 38.16 -48.86
C LEU A 240 -3.53 37.69 -50.18
N THR A 241 -2.69 36.66 -50.14
CA THR A 241 -2.08 36.08 -51.35
C THR A 241 -3.06 35.28 -52.20
N SER A 242 -4.14 34.79 -51.60
CA SER A 242 -5.25 34.09 -52.29
C SER A 242 -6.29 35.06 -52.86
N SER A 243 -6.41 36.26 -52.30
CA SER A 243 -7.40 37.27 -52.73
C SER A 243 -7.21 37.79 -54.16
N GLY A 244 -6.01 37.63 -54.76
CA GLY A 244 -5.66 38.18 -56.08
C GLY A 244 -5.40 39.70 -56.12
N HIS A 245 -5.70 40.43 -55.04
CA HIS A 245 -5.53 41.89 -54.96
C HIS A 245 -4.13 42.31 -54.50
N HIS A 246 -3.33 41.38 -53.96
CA HIS A 246 -2.01 41.63 -53.37
C HIS A 246 -0.88 40.87 -54.07
N GLU A 247 -0.82 40.91 -55.40
CA GLU A 247 0.17 40.17 -56.20
C GLU A 247 1.63 40.57 -55.90
N ALA A 248 1.90 41.84 -55.62
CA ALA A 248 3.24 42.28 -55.21
C ALA A 248 3.67 41.70 -53.86
N LEU A 249 2.74 41.56 -52.90
CA LEU A 249 2.99 40.95 -51.59
C LEU A 249 3.26 39.44 -51.76
N LYS A 250 2.49 38.78 -52.63
CA LYS A 250 2.64 37.37 -52.98
C LYS A 250 3.99 37.07 -53.64
N ALA A 251 4.43 37.91 -54.57
CA ALA A 251 5.76 37.79 -55.19
C ALA A 251 6.86 37.89 -54.13
N LYS A 252 6.81 38.91 -53.26
CA LYS A 252 7.78 39.08 -52.17
C LYS A 252 7.78 37.89 -51.22
N ALA A 253 6.62 37.40 -50.78
CA ALA A 253 6.52 36.24 -49.89
C ALA A 253 7.16 34.99 -50.53
N ARG A 254 6.89 34.76 -51.83
CA ARG A 254 7.49 33.66 -52.58
C ARG A 254 9.01 33.78 -52.68
N ASP A 255 9.52 34.97 -52.96
CA ASP A 255 10.96 35.21 -53.07
C ASP A 255 11.68 35.02 -51.73
N ARG A 256 11.06 35.45 -50.61
CA ARG A 256 11.58 35.20 -49.27
C ARG A 256 11.66 33.72 -48.94
N LEU A 257 10.60 32.95 -49.24
CA LEU A 257 10.62 31.50 -49.03
C LEU A 257 11.70 30.82 -49.88
N LYS A 258 11.81 31.19 -51.16
CA LYS A 258 12.87 30.65 -52.05
C LYS A 258 14.26 30.96 -51.52
N ALA A 259 14.52 32.22 -51.17
CA ALA A 259 15.81 32.63 -50.62
C ALA A 259 16.11 31.92 -49.29
N ALA A 260 15.11 31.79 -48.42
CA ALA A 260 15.28 31.19 -47.11
C ALA A 260 15.62 29.70 -47.19
N VAL A 261 14.99 28.97 -48.12
CA VAL A 261 15.30 27.57 -48.41
C VAL A 261 16.69 27.42 -49.06
N GLN A 262 17.03 28.27 -50.03
CA GLN A 262 18.32 28.23 -50.72
C GLN A 262 19.51 28.54 -49.80
N CYS A 263 19.33 29.45 -48.84
CA CYS A 263 20.37 29.83 -47.89
C CYS A 263 20.40 28.93 -46.64
N GLY A 264 19.51 27.94 -46.53
CA GLY A 264 19.42 27.04 -45.37
C GLY A 264 18.85 27.69 -44.09
N THR A 265 18.36 28.92 -44.17
CA THR A 265 17.69 29.64 -43.06
C THR A 265 16.29 29.12 -42.75
N LEU A 266 15.64 28.46 -43.71
CA LEU A 266 14.42 27.69 -43.49
C LEU A 266 14.73 26.24 -43.84
N SER A 267 14.86 25.41 -42.82
CA SER A 267 15.04 23.98 -42.93
C SER A 267 13.68 23.38 -43.32
N VAL A 268 13.52 22.99 -44.58
CA VAL A 268 12.40 22.15 -44.98
C VAL A 268 12.61 20.81 -44.28
N CYS A 269 11.99 20.64 -43.11
CA CYS A 269 11.99 19.37 -42.41
C CYS A 269 11.43 18.33 -43.39
N SER A 270 12.29 17.39 -43.81
CA SER A 270 11.79 16.19 -44.46
C SER A 270 11.07 15.42 -43.36
N ILE A 271 9.74 15.47 -43.40
CA ILE A 271 8.84 14.66 -42.56
C ILE A 271 8.98 13.20 -43.02
#